data_AF-A0A949X9E8-F1
#
_entry.id   AF-A0A949X9E8-F1
#
_cell.length_a   1.000
_cell.length_b   1.000
_cell.length_c   1.000
_cell.angle_alpha   90.00
_cell.angle_beta   90.00
_cell.angle_gamma   90.00
#
_symmetry.space_group_name_H-M   'P 1'
#
loop_
_entity.id
_entity.type
_entity.pdbx_description
1 polymer ?
#
loop_
_entity_poly.entity_id
_entity_poly.type
_entity_poly.pdbx_seq_one_letter_code
_entity_poly.pdbx_strand_id
1 'polypeptide(L)'
;VIPPDRTWPYQFHVVQQSDINAFALPGGPIFINIGTINAADNEAELVGVMSHEMSHVYMQHSAKQAPKQEWAGILGALGGLLGGTTGALAQMGIQSVAGGVLMHYSRGDEAQADAVGAIIMYKADYPPTAMAAFFQKLEKLVGNGGPQFLSDHPNPGNRVEAVDKEIAHWPPKQYQPTSQAFLQAKQEAKGIKAYNAQQISDGAKTGQWAQQNQKSGAVLPGAPNTAAPTSTAAGGTLTNVSYQQVQPSGDFKTFQSGTFSMNYPGNWQASAGQNSVTLAPQAGVGENAIAYGAIAAVAQNPDSNSLDQATQALIQNLQQTNPGMRVYDSSRKIQVSGSEARSTMLQGNSPVQQNGQAVPERDWLVTLATPEGGLLHLVFIAPENQFSQLQPTYQKMLDSLQVK
;
A
#
# COMPACT_ATOMS: atom_id res chain seq x y z
N VAL A 1 -18.11 8.69 12.92
CA VAL A 1 -18.81 8.96 11.64
C VAL A 1 -18.86 7.71 10.79
N ILE A 2 -17.73 7.02 10.63
CA ILE A 2 -17.64 5.63 10.19
C ILE A 2 -18.05 4.72 11.37
N PRO A 3 -18.88 3.67 11.16
CA PRO A 3 -19.26 2.72 12.20
C PRO A 3 -18.02 2.02 12.81
N PRO A 4 -17.90 1.84 14.14
CA PRO A 4 -16.73 1.25 14.79
C PRO A 4 -16.26 -0.09 14.20
N ASP A 5 -17.22 -0.93 13.81
CA ASP A 5 -17.05 -2.23 13.16
C ASP A 5 -16.57 -2.16 11.70
N ARG A 6 -16.52 -0.95 11.14
CA ARG A 6 -16.03 -0.62 9.79
C ARG A 6 -14.95 0.45 9.80
N THR A 7 -14.35 0.73 10.96
CA THR A 7 -13.24 1.70 11.09
C THR A 7 -11.92 1.08 10.67
N TRP A 8 -11.09 1.90 10.04
CA TRP A 8 -9.69 1.59 9.76
C TRP A 8 -8.79 2.25 10.80
N PRO A 9 -7.61 1.70 11.09
CA PRO A 9 -6.60 2.38 11.90
C PRO A 9 -5.98 3.53 11.09
N TYR A 10 -6.73 4.62 10.93
CA TYR A 10 -6.29 5.77 10.14
C TYR A 10 -5.02 6.39 10.72
N GLN A 11 -4.04 6.60 9.85
CA GLN A 11 -2.78 7.27 10.19
C GLN A 11 -2.56 8.39 9.19
N PHE A 12 -2.23 9.59 9.67
CA PHE A 12 -2.05 10.76 8.82
C PHE A 12 -0.58 11.18 8.80
N HIS A 13 -0.06 11.39 7.62
CA HIS A 13 1.36 11.63 7.39
C HIS A 13 1.55 12.86 6.52
N VAL A 14 2.42 13.78 6.96
CA VAL A 14 2.77 14.97 6.18
C VAL A 14 4.04 14.70 5.39
N VAL A 15 4.00 14.98 4.10
CA VAL A 15 5.10 14.71 3.16
C VAL A 15 5.71 16.02 2.68
N GLN A 16 7.05 16.09 2.68
CA GLN A 16 7.82 17.28 2.28
C GLN A 16 7.84 17.51 0.77
N GLN A 17 6.67 17.56 0.13
CA GLN A 17 6.51 17.82 -1.29
C GLN A 17 5.80 19.14 -1.54
N SER A 18 6.28 19.86 -2.55
CA SER A 18 5.69 21.15 -2.95
C SER A 18 4.42 20.98 -3.77
N ASP A 19 4.23 19.81 -4.39
CA ASP A 19 3.07 19.54 -5.22
C ASP A 19 1.80 19.43 -4.38
N ILE A 20 0.69 19.97 -4.90
CA ILE A 20 -0.62 19.82 -4.28
C ILE A 20 -1.09 18.39 -4.57
N ASN A 21 -0.96 17.51 -3.58
CA ASN A 21 -1.47 16.15 -3.61
C ASN A 21 -1.80 15.60 -2.22
N ALA A 22 -2.64 14.58 -2.18
CA ALA A 22 -2.86 13.71 -1.03
C ALA A 22 -3.25 12.34 -1.57
N PHE A 23 -2.93 11.28 -0.85
CA PHE A 23 -3.31 9.93 -1.25
C PHE A 23 -3.46 9.02 -0.04
N ALA A 24 -4.46 8.15 -0.08
CA ALA A 24 -4.59 7.06 0.87
C ALA A 24 -3.94 5.77 0.37
N LEU A 25 -3.52 4.90 1.28
CA LEU A 25 -3.18 3.51 0.98
C LEU A 25 -4.20 2.55 1.61
N PRO A 26 -4.34 1.32 1.09
CA PRO A 26 -5.17 0.31 1.73
C PRO A 26 -4.77 0.11 3.20
N GLY A 27 -5.75 0.05 4.11
CA GLY A 27 -5.51 -0.17 5.54
C GLY A 27 -5.57 1.08 6.43
N GLY A 28 -5.77 2.29 5.88
CA GLY A 28 -5.91 3.52 6.68
C GLY A 28 -4.77 4.56 6.65
N PRO A 29 -3.55 4.29 6.14
CA PRO A 29 -2.55 5.34 5.97
C PRO A 29 -2.97 6.39 4.95
N ILE A 30 -2.82 7.66 5.28
CA ILE A 30 -3.15 8.81 4.45
C ILE A 30 -1.96 9.77 4.45
N PHE A 31 -1.51 10.13 3.26
CA PHE A 31 -0.38 11.03 3.04
C PHE A 31 -0.88 12.35 2.48
N ILE A 32 -0.36 13.45 3.03
CA ILE A 32 -0.76 14.81 2.69
C ILE A 32 0.50 15.60 2.38
N ASN A 33 0.58 16.15 1.18
CA ASN A 33 1.73 16.99 0.81
C ASN A 33 1.65 18.35 1.50
N ILE A 34 2.82 18.91 1.83
CA ILE A 34 2.94 20.29 2.31
C ILE A 34 2.35 21.28 1.30
N GLY A 35 2.46 21.01 0.00
CA GLY A 35 1.78 21.78 -1.05
C GLY A 35 0.27 21.91 -0.81
N THR A 36 -0.40 20.83 -0.41
CA THR A 36 -1.84 20.80 -0.10
C THR A 36 -2.19 21.61 1.14
N ILE A 37 -1.41 21.47 2.21
CA ILE A 37 -1.59 22.26 3.45
C ILE A 37 -1.42 23.76 3.16
N ASN A 38 -0.42 24.11 2.34
CA ASN A 38 -0.17 25.49 1.96
C ASN A 38 -1.27 26.06 1.04
N ALA A 39 -1.82 25.23 0.16
CA ALA A 39 -2.88 25.60 -0.77
C ALA A 39 -4.24 25.78 -0.10
N ALA A 40 -4.55 25.08 0.99
CA ALA A 40 -5.84 25.20 1.68
C ALA A 40 -6.00 26.58 2.36
N ASP A 41 -7.03 27.35 2.02
CA ASP A 41 -7.23 28.71 2.55
C ASP A 41 -7.73 28.71 4.00
N ASN A 42 -8.41 27.65 4.39
CA ASN A 42 -8.96 27.42 5.72
C ASN A 42 -8.90 25.93 6.08
N GLU A 43 -9.17 25.62 7.35
CA GLU A 43 -9.14 24.25 7.86
C GLU A 43 -10.15 23.34 7.17
N ALA A 44 -11.35 23.85 6.87
CA ALA A 44 -12.41 23.08 6.24
C ALA A 44 -12.01 22.56 4.86
N GLU A 45 -11.22 23.31 4.09
CA GLU A 45 -10.69 22.86 2.80
C GLU A 45 -9.71 21.70 2.96
N LEU A 46 -8.78 21.78 3.93
CA LEU A 46 -7.86 20.68 4.22
C LEU A 46 -8.60 19.45 4.74
N VAL A 47 -9.57 19.66 5.64
CA VAL A 47 -10.47 18.59 6.13
C VAL A 47 -11.27 17.99 4.99
N GLY A 48 -11.65 18.78 3.98
CA GLY A 48 -12.28 18.28 2.77
C GLY A 48 -11.43 17.26 2.03
N VAL A 49 -10.16 17.59 1.76
CA VAL A 49 -9.19 16.65 1.16
C VAL A 49 -9.01 15.40 2.04
N MET A 50 -8.84 15.58 3.35
CA MET A 50 -8.69 14.44 4.27
C MET A 50 -9.93 13.54 4.28
N SER A 51 -11.13 14.13 4.25
CA SER A 51 -12.40 13.40 4.24
C SER A 51 -12.60 12.63 2.94
N HIS A 52 -12.15 13.19 1.82
CA HIS A 52 -12.12 12.52 0.51
C HIS A 52 -11.21 11.28 0.56
N GLU A 53 -9.97 11.43 1.02
CA GLU A 53 -9.01 10.31 1.16
C GLU A 53 -9.52 9.23 2.13
N MET A 54 -10.08 9.63 3.27
CA MET A 54 -10.69 8.70 4.22
C MET A 54 -11.83 7.90 3.58
N SER A 55 -12.55 8.51 2.63
CA SER A 55 -13.65 7.87 1.91
C SER A 55 -13.15 6.82 0.91
N HIS A 56 -12.01 7.05 0.24
CA HIS A 56 -11.36 6.03 -0.58
C HIS A 56 -10.97 4.79 0.23
N VAL A 57 -10.43 4.97 1.44
CA VAL A 57 -10.13 3.85 2.36
C VAL A 57 -11.41 3.16 2.79
N TYR A 58 -12.40 3.92 3.25
CA TYR A 58 -13.66 3.37 3.76
C TYR A 58 -14.40 2.55 2.71
N MET A 59 -14.43 3.05 1.47
CA MET A 59 -15.08 2.39 0.33
C MET A 59 -14.19 1.36 -0.36
N GLN A 60 -12.95 1.18 0.11
CA GLN A 60 -11.97 0.23 -0.43
C GLN A 60 -11.70 0.45 -1.92
N HIS A 61 -11.77 1.68 -2.41
CA HIS A 61 -11.60 1.98 -3.85
C HIS A 61 -10.26 1.49 -4.37
N SER A 62 -9.19 1.72 -3.60
CA SER A 62 -7.84 1.24 -3.85
C SER A 62 -7.77 -0.29 -3.92
N ALA A 63 -8.41 -1.01 -2.99
CA ALA A 63 -8.37 -2.47 -2.93
C ALA A 63 -9.26 -3.16 -3.98
N LYS A 64 -10.35 -2.52 -4.41
CA LYS A 64 -11.24 -3.04 -5.46
C LYS A 64 -10.58 -3.03 -6.84
N GLN A 65 -9.54 -2.22 -7.04
CA GLN A 65 -8.88 -2.01 -8.33
C GLN A 65 -7.41 -2.43 -8.33
N ALA A 66 -6.76 -2.53 -7.16
CA ALA A 66 -5.35 -2.89 -7.04
C ALA A 66 -5.08 -4.31 -7.61
N PRO A 67 -4.27 -4.42 -8.67
CA PRO A 67 -3.73 -5.71 -9.08
C PRO A 67 -2.82 -6.28 -7.97
N LYS A 68 -2.78 -7.60 -7.81
CA LYS A 68 -1.99 -8.27 -6.76
C LYS A 68 -0.48 -7.98 -6.80
N GLN A 69 0.07 -7.45 -7.88
CA GLN A 69 1.48 -7.04 -7.95
C GLN A 69 1.78 -5.76 -7.16
N GLU A 70 0.76 -4.91 -6.94
CA GLU A 70 0.85 -3.82 -5.97
C GLU A 70 0.90 -4.34 -4.53
N TRP A 71 0.59 -5.62 -4.27
CA TRP A 71 0.69 -6.17 -2.91
C TRP A 71 2.13 -6.23 -2.42
N ALA A 72 3.12 -6.39 -3.29
CA ALA A 72 4.52 -6.28 -2.87
C ALA A 72 4.85 -4.84 -2.42
N GLY A 73 4.26 -3.85 -3.09
CA GLY A 73 4.33 -2.42 -2.74
C GLY A 73 3.54 -2.09 -1.48
N ILE A 74 2.31 -2.60 -1.33
CA ILE A 74 1.41 -2.42 -0.19
C ILE A 74 1.97 -3.15 1.05
N LEU A 75 2.46 -4.37 0.93
CA LEU A 75 3.11 -5.10 2.03
C LEU A 75 4.43 -4.44 2.44
N GLY A 76 5.21 -3.93 1.48
CA GLY A 76 6.42 -3.14 1.78
C GLY A 76 6.12 -1.78 2.42
N ALA A 77 5.08 -1.10 1.94
CA ALA A 77 4.53 0.16 2.44
C ALA A 77 3.99 0.03 3.86
N LEU A 78 3.11 -0.95 4.10
CA LEU A 78 2.53 -1.24 5.40
C LEU A 78 3.58 -1.75 6.38
N GLY A 79 4.59 -2.49 5.93
CA GLY A 79 5.73 -2.90 6.75
C GLY A 79 6.62 -1.74 7.22
N GLY A 80 6.61 -0.60 6.53
CA GLY A 80 7.37 0.62 6.87
C GLY A 80 6.59 1.65 7.70
N LEU A 81 5.28 1.81 7.46
CA LEU A 81 4.40 2.75 8.18
C LEU A 81 4.21 2.43 9.66
N LEU A 82 4.23 1.14 9.94
CA LEU A 82 4.15 0.54 11.26
C LEU A 82 5.41 0.87 12.12
N GLY A 83 6.49 1.42 11.56
CA GLY A 83 7.75 1.74 12.26
C GLY A 83 7.83 3.06 13.06
N GLY A 84 6.75 3.85 13.15
CA GLY A 84 6.57 4.91 14.17
C GLY A 84 7.52 6.13 14.20
N THR A 85 8.55 6.22 13.36
CA THR A 85 9.43 7.41 13.34
C THR A 85 9.01 8.41 12.25
N THR A 86 8.88 9.69 12.61
CA THR A 86 8.50 10.79 11.70
C THR A 86 9.36 10.86 10.42
N GLY A 87 10.60 10.34 10.48
CA GLY A 87 11.49 10.20 9.33
C GLY A 87 11.01 9.18 8.29
N ALA A 88 10.60 7.98 8.71
CA ALA A 88 10.17 6.89 7.82
C ALA A 88 8.89 7.22 7.03
N LEU A 89 7.97 7.99 7.65
CA LEU A 89 6.70 8.41 7.06
C LEU A 89 6.88 9.49 5.98
N ALA A 90 7.75 10.47 6.24
CA ALA A 90 8.12 11.50 5.27
C ALA A 90 8.86 10.88 4.06
N GLN A 91 9.66 9.83 4.30
CA GLN A 91 10.43 9.11 3.28
C GLN A 91 9.54 8.31 2.33
N MET A 92 8.54 7.58 2.87
CA MET A 92 7.62 6.81 2.07
C MET A 92 6.71 7.70 1.22
N GLY A 93 6.22 8.82 1.76
CA GLY A 93 5.46 9.78 0.98
C GLY A 93 6.24 10.35 -0.22
N ILE A 94 7.54 10.66 -0.04
CA ILE A 94 8.41 11.16 -1.11
C ILE A 94 8.67 10.07 -2.17
N GLN A 95 8.82 8.81 -1.76
CA GLN A 95 9.18 7.69 -2.65
C GLN A 95 7.97 7.03 -3.34
N SER A 96 6.79 6.96 -2.70
CA SER A 96 5.55 6.47 -3.32
C SER A 96 5.14 7.33 -4.51
N VAL A 97 5.34 8.65 -4.41
CA VAL A 97 5.13 9.61 -5.50
C VAL A 97 6.22 9.52 -6.57
N ALA A 98 7.48 9.28 -6.19
CA ALA A 98 8.58 9.09 -7.14
C ALA A 98 8.54 7.74 -7.88
N GLY A 99 7.97 6.71 -7.25
CA GLY A 99 7.89 5.34 -7.74
C GLY A 99 6.61 5.03 -8.52
N GLY A 100 5.73 6.01 -8.72
CA GLY A 100 4.53 5.84 -9.53
C GLY A 100 3.48 4.93 -8.89
N VAL A 101 3.37 4.88 -7.56
CA VAL A 101 2.16 4.35 -6.91
C VAL A 101 1.05 5.39 -7.10
N LEU A 102 0.61 5.52 -8.35
CA LEU A 102 -0.44 6.39 -8.80
C LEU A 102 -1.72 5.58 -8.72
N MET A 103 -2.53 5.84 -7.71
CA MET A 103 -3.85 5.24 -7.64
C MET A 103 -4.79 6.02 -8.55
N HIS A 104 -5.23 5.37 -9.61
CA HIS A 104 -6.21 5.93 -10.52
C HIS A 104 -7.60 5.49 -10.10
N TYR A 105 -8.44 6.46 -9.75
CA TYR A 105 -9.84 6.18 -9.39
C TYR A 105 -10.77 6.44 -10.56
N SER A 106 -11.83 5.62 -10.69
CA SER A 106 -12.86 5.88 -11.68
C SER A 106 -13.71 7.09 -11.27
N ARG A 107 -14.39 7.73 -12.23
CA ARG A 107 -15.36 8.80 -11.91
C ARG A 107 -16.45 8.35 -10.93
N GLY A 108 -16.80 7.07 -10.94
CA GLY A 108 -17.77 6.51 -10.00
C GLY A 108 -17.22 6.45 -8.57
N ASP A 109 -15.95 6.05 -8.40
CA ASP A 109 -15.29 6.03 -7.09
C ASP A 109 -15.13 7.45 -6.54
N GLU A 110 -14.76 8.40 -7.40
CA GLU A 110 -14.65 9.82 -7.04
C GLU A 110 -15.99 10.40 -6.57
N ALA A 111 -17.08 10.11 -7.28
CA ALA A 111 -18.42 10.54 -6.88
C ALA A 111 -18.86 9.92 -5.53
N GLN A 112 -18.49 8.66 -5.27
CA GLN A 112 -18.76 8.01 -3.99
C GLN A 112 -17.90 8.62 -2.87
N ALA A 113 -16.63 8.90 -3.14
CA ALA A 113 -15.72 9.53 -2.19
C ALA A 113 -16.18 10.95 -1.84
N ASP A 114 -16.65 11.74 -2.82
CA ASP A 114 -17.25 13.06 -2.59
C ASP A 114 -18.49 12.97 -1.68
N ALA A 115 -19.41 12.05 -1.97
CA ALA A 115 -20.64 11.92 -1.17
C ALA A 115 -20.35 11.50 0.28
N VAL A 116 -19.47 10.51 0.48
CA VAL A 116 -19.08 10.06 1.83
C VAL A 116 -18.25 11.14 2.55
N GLY A 117 -17.36 11.82 1.83
CA GLY A 117 -16.56 12.93 2.35
C GLY A 117 -17.45 14.06 2.87
N ALA A 118 -18.48 14.45 2.12
CA ALA A 118 -19.46 15.44 2.55
C ALA A 118 -20.17 15.03 3.87
N ILE A 119 -20.51 13.75 4.02
CA ILE A 119 -21.12 13.21 5.25
C ILE A 119 -20.12 13.27 6.42
N ILE A 120 -18.84 12.94 6.17
CA ILE A 120 -17.77 13.02 7.18
C ILE A 120 -17.63 14.46 7.67
N MET A 121 -17.50 15.42 6.76
CA MET A 121 -17.40 16.84 7.09
C MET A 121 -18.60 17.33 7.89
N TYR A 122 -19.82 17.03 7.42
CA TYR A 122 -21.05 17.46 8.10
C TYR A 122 -21.14 16.95 9.53
N LYS A 123 -20.79 15.68 9.76
CA LYS A 123 -20.82 15.08 11.10
C LYS A 123 -19.66 15.53 11.99
N ALA A 124 -18.56 16.00 11.40
CA ALA A 124 -17.43 16.61 12.09
C ALA A 124 -17.58 18.13 12.28
N ASP A 125 -18.76 18.69 12.00
CA ASP A 125 -19.07 20.12 12.13
C ASP A 125 -18.22 21.03 11.21
N TYR A 126 -17.87 20.53 10.02
CA TYR A 126 -17.28 21.27 8.91
C TYR A 126 -18.27 21.47 7.76
N PRO A 127 -18.18 22.58 7.01
CA PRO A 127 -19.05 22.86 5.88
C PRO A 127 -18.72 21.91 4.72
N PRO A 128 -19.63 21.02 4.29
CA PRO A 128 -19.33 20.04 3.22
C PRO A 128 -18.93 20.68 1.88
N THR A 129 -19.43 21.89 1.62
CA THR A 129 -19.12 22.69 0.44
C THR A 129 -17.65 23.11 0.35
N ALA A 130 -16.89 23.12 1.45
CA ALA A 130 -15.48 23.49 1.43
C ALA A 130 -14.60 22.51 0.66
N MET A 131 -14.95 21.21 0.62
CA MET A 131 -14.26 20.23 -0.22
C MET A 131 -14.41 20.58 -1.71
N ALA A 132 -15.64 20.85 -2.16
CA ALA A 132 -15.90 21.22 -3.54
C ALA A 132 -15.27 22.58 -3.91
N ALA A 133 -15.26 23.55 -2.98
CA ALA A 133 -14.58 24.83 -3.15
C ALA A 133 -13.06 24.66 -3.33
N PHE A 134 -12.43 23.76 -2.57
CA PHE A 134 -11.01 23.44 -2.74
C PHE A 134 -10.72 22.84 -4.11
N PHE A 135 -11.51 21.86 -4.57
CA PHE A 135 -11.32 21.26 -5.89
C PHE A 135 -11.52 22.26 -7.04
N GLN A 136 -12.53 23.12 -6.97
CA GLN A 136 -12.71 24.20 -7.95
C GLN A 136 -11.53 25.18 -7.97
N LYS A 137 -10.91 25.44 -6.80
CA LYS A 137 -9.69 26.24 -6.74
C LYS A 137 -8.55 25.53 -7.47
N LEU A 138 -8.37 24.23 -7.27
CA LEU A 138 -7.34 23.45 -7.99
C LEU A 138 -7.53 23.48 -9.51
N GLU A 139 -8.77 23.37 -9.99
CA GLU A 139 -9.09 23.44 -11.42
C GLU A 139 -8.73 24.79 -12.06
N LYS A 140 -8.83 25.88 -11.29
CA LYS A 140 -8.46 27.22 -11.76
C LYS A 140 -6.94 27.44 -11.85
N LEU A 141 -6.13 26.57 -11.25
CA LEU A 141 -4.67 26.66 -11.26
C LEU A 141 -4.04 25.97 -12.49
N VAL A 142 -4.84 25.46 -13.43
CA VAL A 142 -4.39 24.72 -14.63
C VAL A 142 -3.82 25.67 -15.70
N GLY A 143 -2.62 26.22 -15.44
CA GLY A 143 -1.84 26.99 -16.41
C GLY A 143 -0.57 26.27 -16.89
N ASN A 144 -0.20 25.15 -16.27
CA ASN A 144 1.06 24.45 -16.52
C ASN A 144 1.02 22.97 -16.07
N GLY A 145 0.13 22.15 -16.65
CA GLY A 145 0.02 20.72 -16.31
C GLY A 145 -0.94 20.36 -15.15
N GLY A 146 -1.50 21.35 -14.46
CA GLY A 146 -2.49 21.14 -13.39
C GLY A 146 -1.92 20.51 -12.11
N PRO A 147 -2.59 20.65 -10.95
CA PRO A 147 -2.21 19.91 -9.74
C PRO A 147 -2.20 18.39 -9.98
N GLN A 148 -1.17 17.70 -9.49
CA GLN A 148 -1.08 16.23 -9.54
C GLN A 148 -2.34 15.57 -8.96
N PHE A 149 -2.90 16.17 -7.91
CA PHE A 149 -4.19 15.78 -7.33
C PHE A 149 -5.30 15.58 -8.37
N LEU A 150 -5.42 16.44 -9.39
CA LEU A 150 -6.47 16.33 -10.41
C LEU A 150 -6.20 15.23 -11.46
N SER A 151 -4.97 14.73 -11.54
CA SER A 151 -4.62 13.58 -12.37
C SER A 151 -4.93 12.26 -11.66
N ASP A 152 -4.73 12.22 -10.34
CA ASP A 152 -5.01 11.05 -9.51
C ASP A 152 -6.51 10.93 -9.20
N HIS A 153 -7.18 12.09 -9.04
CA HIS A 153 -8.60 12.24 -8.73
C HIS A 153 -9.35 12.94 -9.87
N PRO A 154 -9.70 12.22 -10.96
CA PRO A 154 -10.36 12.83 -12.10
C PRO A 154 -11.71 13.42 -11.69
N ASN A 155 -12.03 14.62 -12.19
CA ASN A 155 -13.29 15.27 -11.84
C ASN A 155 -14.50 14.42 -12.30
N PRO A 156 -15.39 13.97 -11.38
CA PRO A 156 -16.57 13.19 -11.71
C PRO A 156 -17.65 14.00 -12.45
N GLY A 157 -17.57 15.33 -12.48
CA GLY A 157 -18.54 16.21 -13.12
C GLY A 157 -18.60 17.58 -12.44
N ASN A 158 -19.78 18.04 -12.04
CA ASN A 158 -19.90 19.27 -11.25
C ASN A 158 -19.92 18.92 -9.75
N ARG A 159 -18.73 18.84 -9.10
CA ARG A 159 -18.60 18.47 -7.68
C ARG A 159 -19.42 19.39 -6.76
N VAL A 160 -19.50 20.69 -7.05
CA VAL A 160 -20.30 21.64 -6.25
C VAL A 160 -21.79 21.31 -6.33
N GLU A 161 -22.32 21.13 -7.53
CA GLU A 161 -23.74 20.79 -7.71
C GLU A 161 -24.09 19.44 -7.05
N ALA A 162 -23.19 18.45 -7.12
CA ALA A 162 -23.37 17.17 -6.46
C ALA A 162 -23.42 17.31 -4.93
N VAL A 163 -22.47 18.05 -4.34
CA VAL A 163 -22.45 18.30 -2.89
C VAL A 163 -23.67 19.12 -2.46
N ASP A 164 -24.02 20.19 -3.17
CA ASP A 164 -25.19 21.01 -2.87
C ASP A 164 -26.48 20.20 -2.89
N LYS A 165 -26.63 19.31 -3.87
CA LYS A 165 -27.78 18.40 -3.97
C LYS A 165 -27.83 17.40 -2.82
N GLU A 166 -26.69 16.82 -2.44
CA GLU A 166 -26.58 15.87 -1.34
C GLU A 166 -26.98 16.50 0.00
N ILE A 167 -26.52 17.74 0.25
CA ILE A 167 -26.72 18.41 1.54
C ILE A 167 -28.00 19.24 1.64
N ALA A 168 -28.74 19.40 0.53
CA ALA A 168 -29.92 20.28 0.44
C ALA A 168 -30.99 20.03 1.53
N HIS A 169 -31.08 18.81 2.03
CA HIS A 169 -32.08 18.39 3.02
C HIS A 169 -31.48 18.15 4.42
N TRP A 170 -30.20 18.45 4.62
CA TRP A 170 -29.55 18.24 5.91
C TRP A 170 -29.89 19.37 6.88
N PRO A 171 -30.03 19.08 8.19
CA PRO A 171 -30.24 20.13 9.17
C PRO A 171 -29.12 21.18 9.11
N PRO A 172 -29.44 22.47 9.06
CA PRO A 172 -28.43 23.52 8.99
C PRO A 172 -27.57 23.50 10.26
N LYS A 173 -26.27 23.74 10.09
CA LYS A 173 -25.33 23.92 11.19
C LYS A 173 -24.59 25.23 11.06
N GLN A 174 -24.17 25.80 12.18
CA GLN A 174 -23.18 26.87 12.19
C GLN A 174 -21.81 26.22 12.14
N TYR A 175 -21.04 26.57 11.11
CA TYR A 175 -19.72 26.01 10.89
C TYR A 175 -18.63 26.99 11.32
N GLN A 176 -17.54 26.46 11.86
CA GLN A 176 -16.29 27.18 12.07
C GLN A 176 -15.28 26.66 11.05
N PRO A 177 -15.08 27.34 9.91
CA PRO A 177 -14.28 26.80 8.81
C PRO A 177 -12.77 26.80 9.09
N THR A 178 -12.32 27.43 10.18
CA THR A 178 -10.91 27.53 10.55
C THR A 178 -10.74 27.61 12.06
N SER A 179 -9.72 26.95 12.59
CA SER A 179 -9.23 27.09 13.95
C SER A 179 -7.86 27.76 14.02
N GLN A 180 -7.48 28.20 15.23
CA GLN A 180 -6.12 28.68 15.50
C GLN A 180 -5.07 27.57 15.35
N ALA A 181 -5.42 26.32 15.65
CA ALA A 181 -4.51 25.18 15.49
C ALA A 181 -4.13 24.98 14.02
N PHE A 182 -5.11 25.08 13.11
CA PHE A 182 -4.82 25.04 11.67
C PHE A 182 -3.90 26.19 11.23
N LEU A 183 -4.14 27.42 11.70
CA LEU A 183 -3.30 28.57 11.33
C LEU A 183 -1.84 28.38 11.79
N GLN A 184 -1.63 27.82 12.99
CA GLN A 184 -0.31 27.46 13.50
C GLN A 184 0.33 26.35 12.66
N ALA A 185 -0.38 25.25 12.41
CA ALA A 185 0.10 24.14 11.59
C ALA A 185 0.46 24.59 10.16
N LYS A 186 -0.34 25.49 9.56
CA LYS A 186 -0.05 26.07 8.24
C LYS A 186 1.20 26.95 8.29
N GLN A 187 1.42 27.70 9.36
CA GLN A 187 2.64 28.51 9.52
C GLN A 187 3.88 27.63 9.70
N GLU A 188 3.78 26.53 10.44
CA GLU A 188 4.85 25.53 10.55
C GLU A 188 5.15 24.87 9.19
N ALA A 189 4.10 24.45 8.46
CA ALA A 189 4.24 23.85 7.14
C ALA A 189 4.98 24.75 6.13
N LYS A 190 4.76 26.07 6.19
CA LYS A 190 5.52 27.06 5.38
C LYS A 190 7.00 27.12 5.73
N GLY A 191 7.38 26.78 6.96
CA GLY A 191 8.77 26.75 7.42
C GLY A 191 9.52 25.46 7.05
N ILE A 192 8.81 24.42 6.64
CA ILE A 192 9.40 23.14 6.25
C ILE A 192 9.86 23.20 4.79
N LYS A 193 11.08 22.75 4.52
CA LYS A 193 11.60 22.62 3.16
C LYS A 193 10.80 21.57 2.40
N ALA A 194 10.09 21.99 1.36
CA ALA A 194 9.39 21.11 0.43
C ALA A 194 10.20 20.91 -0.86
N TYR A 195 10.16 19.71 -1.42
CA TYR A 195 10.87 19.33 -2.64
C TYR A 195 9.89 19.19 -3.80
N ASN A 196 10.28 19.61 -4.99
CA ASN A 196 9.52 19.35 -6.23
C ASN A 196 9.90 18.01 -6.85
N ALA A 197 9.11 17.52 -7.81
CA ALA A 197 9.33 16.24 -8.47
C ALA A 197 10.74 16.07 -9.05
N GLN A 198 11.33 17.12 -9.62
CA GLN A 198 12.69 17.08 -10.18
C GLN A 198 13.75 16.90 -9.07
N GLN A 199 13.66 17.67 -7.99
CA GLN A 199 14.55 17.56 -6.83
C GLN A 199 14.44 16.19 -6.16
N ILE A 200 13.24 15.61 -6.16
CA ILE A 200 13.00 14.25 -5.67
C ILE A 200 13.65 13.22 -6.59
N SER A 201 13.47 13.34 -7.90
CA SER A 201 14.14 12.48 -8.89
C SER A 201 15.66 12.56 -8.77
N ASP A 202 16.21 13.77 -8.64
CA ASP A 202 17.65 14.00 -8.56
C ASP A 202 18.23 13.51 -7.23
N GLY A 203 17.52 13.71 -6.11
CA GLY A 203 17.90 13.14 -4.83
C GLY A 203 17.89 11.60 -4.83
N ALA A 204 17.02 10.97 -5.63
CA ALA A 204 16.98 9.52 -5.79
C ALA A 204 18.17 9.03 -6.62
N LYS A 205 18.45 9.69 -7.75
CA LYS A 205 19.59 9.37 -8.64
C LYS A 205 20.94 9.55 -7.95
N THR A 206 21.07 10.59 -7.14
CA THR A 206 22.32 10.92 -6.41
C THR A 206 22.51 10.07 -5.15
N GLY A 207 21.52 9.26 -4.76
CA GLY A 207 21.53 8.55 -3.49
C GLY A 207 21.46 9.48 -2.28
N GLN A 208 21.14 10.76 -2.45
CA GLN A 208 20.92 11.70 -1.35
C GLN A 208 19.82 11.20 -0.42
N TRP A 209 18.73 10.67 -0.99
CA TRP A 209 17.69 10.03 -0.20
C TRP A 209 18.25 8.80 0.50
N ALA A 210 18.97 7.91 -0.19
CA ALA A 210 19.58 6.74 0.43
C ALA A 210 20.54 7.07 1.60
N GLN A 211 21.33 8.16 1.51
CA GLN A 211 22.21 8.62 2.59
C GLN A 211 21.44 9.25 3.75
N GLN A 212 20.38 10.01 3.48
CA GLN A 212 19.47 10.47 4.52
C GLN A 212 18.75 9.29 5.19
N ASN A 213 18.34 8.30 4.40
CA ASN A 213 17.67 7.08 4.83
C ASN A 213 18.60 6.23 5.72
N GLN A 214 19.89 6.12 5.40
CA GLN A 214 20.88 5.43 6.25
C GLN A 214 21.09 6.14 7.58
N LYS A 215 21.16 7.48 7.59
CA LYS A 215 21.31 8.27 8.83
C LYS A 215 20.08 8.21 9.72
N SER A 216 18.91 7.93 9.17
CA SER A 216 17.66 7.73 9.91
C SER A 216 17.31 6.27 10.20
N GLY A 217 18.12 5.29 9.75
CA GLY A 217 17.91 3.85 10.01
C GLY A 217 16.86 3.16 9.11
N ALA A 218 16.59 3.68 7.91
CA ALA A 218 15.47 3.28 7.05
C ALA A 218 15.85 2.47 5.78
N VAL A 219 17.07 1.91 5.71
CA VAL A 219 17.51 1.06 4.57
C VAL A 219 18.23 -0.19 5.07
N LEU A 220 17.90 -1.36 4.50
CA LEU A 220 18.70 -2.58 4.63
C LEU A 220 20.14 -2.35 4.11
N PRO A 221 21.20 -2.66 4.87
CA PRO A 221 22.56 -2.65 4.35
C PRO A 221 22.70 -3.64 3.18
N GLY A 222 22.97 -3.13 1.97
CA GLY A 222 23.17 -3.93 0.76
C GLY A 222 21.99 -4.02 -0.21
N ALA A 223 20.91 -3.26 -0.02
CA ALA A 223 19.87 -3.12 -1.05
C ALA A 223 20.44 -2.40 -2.29
N PRO A 224 20.23 -2.92 -3.53
CA PRO A 224 20.63 -2.21 -4.74
C PRO A 224 19.99 -0.83 -4.79
N ASN A 225 20.80 0.17 -5.14
CA ASN A 225 20.37 1.55 -5.33
C ASN A 225 19.61 1.67 -6.66
N THR A 226 18.48 1.00 -6.79
CA THR A 226 17.62 1.07 -7.99
C THR A 226 16.29 1.68 -7.60
N ALA A 227 15.87 2.65 -8.41
CA ALA A 227 14.54 3.23 -8.37
C ALA A 227 13.46 2.15 -8.24
N ALA A 228 12.26 2.55 -7.76
CA ALA A 228 11.05 1.75 -7.80
C ALA A 228 11.02 0.89 -9.07
N PRO A 229 10.61 -0.39 -9.00
CA PRO A 229 10.80 -1.32 -10.08
C PRO A 229 10.11 -0.80 -11.34
N THR A 230 10.89 -0.20 -12.24
CA THR A 230 10.57 -0.21 -13.67
C THR A 230 10.84 -1.63 -14.13
N SER A 231 9.95 -2.56 -13.77
CA SER A 231 10.08 -3.92 -14.25
C SER A 231 9.59 -3.97 -15.69
N THR A 232 10.53 -3.83 -16.62
CA THR A 232 10.43 -4.38 -17.98
C THR A 232 10.47 -5.92 -17.95
N ALA A 233 9.77 -6.54 -16.99
CA ALA A 233 9.48 -7.97 -17.05
C ALA A 233 8.30 -8.09 -17.99
N ALA A 234 8.54 -8.66 -19.18
CA ALA A 234 7.50 -9.00 -20.12
C ALA A 234 6.56 -10.05 -19.47
N GLY A 235 5.56 -9.57 -18.73
CA GLY A 235 4.54 -10.40 -18.11
C GLY A 235 3.60 -10.92 -19.18
N GLY A 236 3.57 -12.23 -19.39
CA GLY A 236 2.60 -12.86 -20.28
C GLY A 236 1.18 -12.82 -19.67
N THR A 237 0.16 -13.08 -20.50
CA THR A 237 -1.21 -13.23 -20.03
C THR A 237 -1.33 -14.46 -19.12
N LEU A 238 -1.84 -14.31 -17.89
CA LEU A 238 -2.10 -15.42 -16.95
C LEU A 238 -3.36 -16.22 -17.32
N THR A 239 -3.42 -16.70 -18.56
CA THR A 239 -4.54 -17.50 -19.07
C THR A 239 -4.05 -18.91 -19.35
N ASN A 240 -4.73 -19.92 -18.81
CA ASN A 240 -4.42 -21.33 -19.01
C ASN A 240 -2.96 -21.74 -18.67
N VAL A 241 -2.36 -21.14 -17.63
CA VAL A 241 -1.01 -21.48 -17.16
C VAL A 241 -1.01 -22.94 -16.64
N SER A 242 -0.27 -23.82 -17.32
CA SER A 242 -0.19 -25.24 -16.95
C SER A 242 0.91 -25.49 -15.92
N TYR A 243 0.77 -26.58 -15.15
CA TYR A 243 1.78 -26.96 -14.15
C TYR A 243 3.18 -27.13 -14.77
N GLN A 244 3.28 -27.67 -16.00
CA GLN A 244 4.57 -27.86 -16.67
C GLN A 244 5.34 -26.55 -16.87
N GLN A 245 4.65 -25.42 -17.04
CA GLN A 245 5.27 -24.11 -17.24
C GLN A 245 5.81 -23.50 -15.94
N VAL A 246 5.29 -23.94 -14.79
CA VAL A 246 5.64 -23.43 -13.45
C VAL A 246 6.37 -24.46 -12.60
N GLN A 247 6.61 -25.66 -13.14
CA GLN A 247 7.21 -26.78 -12.45
C GLN A 247 8.60 -26.37 -11.89
N PRO A 248 8.82 -26.50 -10.57
CA PRO A 248 10.12 -26.19 -9.96
C PRO A 248 11.22 -27.13 -10.46
N SER A 249 12.40 -26.60 -10.72
CA SER A 249 13.60 -27.43 -10.92
C SER A 249 14.01 -28.13 -9.62
N GLY A 250 14.67 -29.29 -9.75
CA GLY A 250 15.30 -29.98 -8.62
C GLY A 250 16.52 -29.23 -8.06
N ASP A 251 17.19 -28.43 -8.89
CA ASP A 251 18.28 -27.56 -8.49
C ASP A 251 17.75 -26.29 -7.82
N PHE A 252 18.44 -25.81 -6.78
CA PHE A 252 18.08 -24.60 -6.04
C PHE A 252 19.22 -23.58 -6.09
N LYS A 253 18.84 -22.30 -6.08
CA LYS A 253 19.71 -21.14 -5.88
C LYS A 253 19.41 -20.53 -4.51
N THR A 254 20.34 -19.73 -3.98
CA THR A 254 20.15 -19.03 -2.70
C THR A 254 19.89 -17.55 -2.95
N PHE A 255 18.77 -17.04 -2.46
CA PHE A 255 18.56 -15.61 -2.28
C PHE A 255 19.15 -15.20 -0.93
N GLN A 256 19.83 -14.05 -0.90
CA GLN A 256 20.45 -13.55 0.32
C GLN A 256 20.30 -12.04 0.44
N SER A 257 19.83 -11.61 1.61
CA SER A 257 19.74 -10.22 2.03
C SER A 257 20.51 -10.02 3.36
N GLY A 258 20.46 -8.78 3.88
CA GLY A 258 20.96 -8.45 5.21
C GLY A 258 20.17 -9.14 6.33
N THR A 259 18.85 -9.33 6.15
CA THR A 259 17.95 -9.86 7.19
C THR A 259 17.72 -11.37 7.09
N PHE A 260 17.77 -11.94 5.89
CA PHE A 260 17.58 -13.38 5.73
C PHE A 260 18.26 -13.95 4.47
N SER A 261 18.40 -15.27 4.43
CA SER A 261 18.66 -16.02 3.20
C SER A 261 17.68 -17.17 3.05
N MET A 262 17.36 -17.53 1.82
CA MET A 262 16.42 -18.62 1.52
C MET A 262 16.75 -19.24 0.15
N ASN A 263 16.70 -20.56 0.07
CA ASN A 263 16.84 -21.25 -1.21
C ASN A 263 15.53 -21.21 -2.00
N TYR A 264 15.63 -21.19 -3.33
CA TYR A 264 14.50 -21.22 -4.25
C TYR A 264 14.88 -21.98 -5.54
N PRO A 265 13.90 -22.50 -6.31
CA PRO A 265 14.18 -23.27 -7.52
C PRO A 265 15.03 -22.51 -8.54
N GLY A 266 16.02 -23.17 -9.11
CA GLY A 266 16.99 -22.60 -10.04
C GLY A 266 16.39 -22.06 -11.34
N ASN A 267 15.24 -22.59 -11.77
CA ASN A 267 14.47 -22.11 -12.91
C ASN A 267 13.47 -20.98 -12.56
N TRP A 268 13.44 -20.51 -11.31
CA TRP A 268 12.67 -19.35 -10.89
C TRP A 268 13.53 -18.09 -10.91
N GLN A 269 12.87 -16.94 -11.00
CA GLN A 269 13.47 -15.62 -10.96
C GLN A 269 13.26 -14.99 -9.58
N ALA A 270 14.23 -14.19 -9.15
CA ALA A 270 14.14 -13.37 -7.96
C ALA A 270 13.99 -11.90 -8.37
N SER A 271 12.88 -11.29 -7.95
CA SER A 271 12.60 -9.86 -8.13
C SER A 271 12.59 -9.20 -6.76
N ALA A 272 13.68 -8.56 -6.38
CA ALA A 272 13.80 -7.85 -5.12
C ALA A 272 13.17 -6.45 -5.21
N GLY A 273 12.32 -6.13 -4.23
CA GLY A 273 11.89 -4.78 -3.91
C GLY A 273 12.69 -4.22 -2.72
N GLN A 274 12.25 -3.07 -2.20
CA GLN A 274 12.96 -2.37 -1.13
C GLN A 274 12.96 -3.15 0.20
N ASN A 275 11.81 -3.70 0.60
CA ASN A 275 11.61 -4.50 1.83
C ASN A 275 11.03 -5.89 1.56
N SER A 276 11.02 -6.32 0.30
CA SER A 276 10.43 -7.59 -0.10
C SER A 276 11.20 -8.25 -1.25
N VAL A 277 10.96 -9.53 -1.46
CA VAL A 277 11.43 -10.26 -2.63
C VAL A 277 10.34 -11.20 -3.11
N THR A 278 10.15 -11.26 -4.42
CA THR A 278 9.33 -12.26 -5.09
C THR A 278 10.23 -13.29 -5.73
N LEU A 279 9.99 -14.57 -5.44
CA LEU A 279 10.69 -15.72 -5.99
C LEU A 279 9.67 -16.58 -6.74
N ALA A 280 9.67 -16.53 -8.07
CA ALA A 280 8.58 -17.09 -8.86
C ALA A 280 9.05 -17.63 -10.22
N PRO A 281 8.34 -18.61 -10.82
CA PRO A 281 8.56 -18.99 -12.21
C PRO A 281 8.07 -17.88 -13.15
N GLN A 282 8.76 -17.66 -14.27
CA GLN A 282 8.40 -16.60 -15.22
C GLN A 282 6.95 -16.71 -15.72
N ALA A 283 6.48 -17.93 -16.01
CA ALA A 283 5.10 -18.17 -16.46
C ALA A 283 4.04 -17.96 -15.35
N GLY A 284 4.47 -17.92 -14.09
CA GLY A 284 3.61 -17.70 -12.93
C GLY A 284 3.46 -16.23 -12.54
N VAL A 285 4.06 -15.32 -13.30
CA VAL A 285 4.03 -13.87 -13.07
C VAL A 285 3.45 -13.20 -14.31
N GLY A 286 2.31 -12.54 -14.15
CA GLY A 286 1.70 -11.70 -15.18
C GLY A 286 2.23 -10.27 -15.10
N GLU A 287 1.75 -9.40 -15.97
CA GLU A 287 2.13 -7.97 -15.99
C GLU A 287 1.87 -7.29 -14.64
N ASN A 288 0.76 -7.66 -13.98
CA ASN A 288 0.29 -7.06 -12.74
C ASN A 288 -0.20 -8.09 -11.68
N ALA A 289 0.22 -9.35 -11.74
CA ALA A 289 -0.18 -10.34 -10.73
C ALA A 289 0.79 -11.52 -10.57
N ILE A 290 0.86 -12.09 -9.37
CA ILE A 290 1.60 -13.32 -9.08
C ILE A 290 0.59 -14.45 -8.88
N ALA A 291 0.68 -15.49 -9.70
CA ALA A 291 -0.12 -16.69 -9.62
C ALA A 291 0.60 -17.84 -8.90
N TYR A 292 1.93 -17.85 -8.96
CA TYR A 292 2.78 -18.91 -8.41
C TYR A 292 4.05 -18.32 -7.81
N GLY A 293 4.55 -18.92 -6.73
CA GLY A 293 5.85 -18.60 -6.17
C GLY A 293 5.78 -18.25 -4.68
N ALA A 294 6.77 -17.49 -4.22
CA ALA A 294 6.87 -17.01 -2.85
C ALA A 294 7.13 -15.51 -2.81
N ILE A 295 6.50 -14.82 -1.88
CA ILE A 295 6.83 -13.43 -1.52
C ILE A 295 7.36 -13.45 -0.10
N ALA A 296 8.52 -12.85 0.14
CA ALA A 296 9.04 -12.63 1.48
C ALA A 296 9.16 -11.12 1.73
N ALA A 297 8.65 -10.61 2.84
CA ALA A 297 8.64 -9.19 3.18
C ALA A 297 9.03 -8.98 4.64
N VAL A 298 9.94 -8.04 4.88
CA VAL A 298 10.36 -7.62 6.22
C VAL A 298 9.54 -6.41 6.65
N ALA A 299 9.02 -6.44 7.87
CA ALA A 299 8.26 -5.37 8.50
C ALA A 299 8.85 -5.03 9.87
N GLN A 300 8.71 -3.79 10.32
CA GLN A 300 9.02 -3.44 11.71
C GLN A 300 7.87 -3.89 12.63
N ASN A 301 8.16 -4.32 13.86
CA ASN A 301 7.13 -4.69 14.83
C ASN A 301 6.72 -3.43 15.61
N PRO A 302 5.52 -2.87 15.43
CA PRO A 302 5.19 -1.56 16.00
C PRO A 302 4.85 -1.67 17.47
N ASP A 303 3.97 -2.62 17.77
CA ASP A 303 3.16 -2.61 18.99
C ASP A 303 2.46 -3.96 19.20
N SER A 304 2.83 -5.02 18.45
CA SER A 304 2.23 -6.34 18.69
C SER A 304 2.88 -6.97 19.92
N ASN A 305 2.09 -7.19 20.96
CA ASN A 305 2.54 -7.86 22.19
C ASN A 305 2.88 -9.35 21.93
N SER A 306 2.53 -9.88 20.75
CA SER A 306 2.84 -11.25 20.34
C SER A 306 2.79 -11.45 18.83
N LEU A 307 3.51 -12.47 18.36
CA LEU A 307 3.50 -12.92 16.96
C LEU A 307 2.10 -13.27 16.46
N ASP A 308 1.20 -13.74 17.34
CA ASP A 308 -0.20 -14.01 17.03
C ASP A 308 -0.95 -12.76 16.59
N GLN A 309 -0.75 -11.64 17.30
CA GLN A 309 -1.40 -10.37 16.97
C GLN A 309 -0.88 -9.81 15.65
N ALA A 310 0.44 -9.87 15.42
CA ALA A 310 1.04 -9.48 14.16
C ALA A 310 0.50 -10.28 12.97
N THR A 311 0.44 -11.61 13.10
CA THR A 311 -0.12 -12.48 12.05
C THR A 311 -1.60 -12.17 11.80
N GLN A 312 -2.38 -11.98 12.86
CA GLN A 312 -3.81 -11.68 12.73
C GLN A 312 -4.06 -10.31 12.08
N ALA A 313 -3.27 -9.29 12.42
CA ALA A 313 -3.36 -7.96 11.81
C ALA A 313 -3.06 -8.01 10.31
N LEU A 314 -2.01 -8.76 9.92
CA LEU A 314 -1.71 -8.99 8.50
C LEU A 314 -2.85 -9.71 7.79
N ILE A 315 -3.38 -10.80 8.36
CA ILE A 315 -4.51 -11.54 7.78
C ILE A 315 -5.73 -10.64 7.60
N GLN A 316 -6.08 -9.85 8.62
CA GLN A 316 -7.20 -8.91 8.55
C GLN A 316 -7.01 -7.92 7.41
N ASN A 317 -5.80 -7.37 7.25
CA ASN A 317 -5.48 -6.48 6.15
C ASN A 317 -5.61 -7.19 4.79
N LEU A 318 -5.06 -8.40 4.65
CA LEU A 318 -5.15 -9.17 3.42
C LEU A 318 -6.61 -9.51 3.03
N GLN A 319 -7.44 -9.88 4.01
CA GLN A 319 -8.87 -10.14 3.79
C GLN A 319 -9.64 -8.86 3.43
N GLN A 320 -9.21 -7.72 3.98
CA GLN A 320 -9.79 -6.42 3.70
C GLN A 320 -9.39 -5.88 2.31
N THR A 321 -8.17 -6.21 1.85
CA THR A 321 -7.71 -5.85 0.49
C THR A 321 -8.09 -6.88 -0.57
N ASN A 322 -8.59 -8.04 -0.17
CA ASN A 322 -9.04 -9.12 -1.04
C ASN A 322 -10.36 -9.71 -0.54
N PRO A 323 -11.51 -9.22 -1.03
CA PRO A 323 -12.81 -9.68 -0.54
C PRO A 323 -13.09 -11.18 -0.82
N GLY A 324 -12.29 -11.84 -1.67
CA GLY A 324 -12.34 -13.29 -1.87
C GLY A 324 -11.47 -14.09 -0.90
N MET A 325 -10.60 -13.43 -0.13
CA MET A 325 -9.64 -14.08 0.75
C MET A 325 -10.26 -14.49 2.09
N ARG A 326 -10.07 -15.76 2.45
CA ARG A 326 -10.55 -16.35 3.69
C ARG A 326 -9.48 -17.21 4.34
N VAL A 327 -9.49 -17.26 5.66
CA VAL A 327 -8.70 -18.24 6.42
C VAL A 327 -9.27 -19.62 6.13
N TYR A 328 -8.45 -20.50 5.55
CA TYR A 328 -8.79 -21.87 5.21
C TYR A 328 -8.56 -22.82 6.39
N ASP A 329 -7.48 -22.60 7.14
CA ASP A 329 -7.14 -23.35 8.35
C ASP A 329 -6.68 -22.39 9.45
N SER A 330 -6.95 -22.76 10.70
CA SER A 330 -6.55 -21.97 11.88
C SER A 330 -5.03 -21.73 11.91
N SER A 331 -4.63 -20.53 12.31
CA SER A 331 -3.21 -20.19 12.51
C SER A 331 -2.60 -21.14 13.54
N ARG A 332 -1.50 -21.80 13.17
CA ARG A 332 -0.79 -22.74 14.03
C ARG A 332 0.63 -22.28 14.30
N LYS A 333 1.14 -22.65 15.48
CA LYS A 333 2.55 -22.44 15.82
C LYS A 333 3.41 -23.47 15.11
N ILE A 334 4.48 -23.01 14.48
CA ILE A 334 5.52 -23.86 13.87
C ILE A 334 6.90 -23.38 14.31
N GLN A 335 7.93 -24.17 14.04
CA GLN A 335 9.32 -23.80 14.22
C GLN A 335 9.97 -23.64 12.85
N VAL A 336 10.61 -22.50 12.62
CA VAL A 336 11.37 -22.23 11.39
C VAL A 336 12.75 -21.74 11.83
N SER A 337 13.79 -22.50 11.48
CA SER A 337 15.18 -22.12 11.77
C SER A 337 15.46 -21.91 13.27
N GLY A 338 14.78 -22.69 14.11
CA GLY A 338 14.85 -22.59 15.58
C GLY A 338 14.10 -21.41 16.19
N SER A 339 13.38 -20.62 15.38
CA SER A 339 12.54 -19.51 15.82
C SER A 339 11.06 -19.89 15.75
N GLU A 340 10.29 -19.43 16.75
CA GLU A 340 8.84 -19.60 16.73
C GLU A 340 8.24 -18.80 15.56
N ALA A 341 7.35 -19.45 14.81
CA ALA A 341 6.64 -18.85 13.69
C ALA A 341 5.14 -19.17 13.77
N ARG A 342 4.34 -18.41 13.02
CA ARG A 342 2.91 -18.69 12.77
C ARG A 342 2.72 -19.09 11.32
N SER A 343 1.91 -20.12 11.12
CA SER A 343 1.58 -20.68 9.81
C SER A 343 0.07 -20.67 9.65
N THR A 344 -0.41 -20.03 8.59
CA THR A 344 -1.84 -19.94 8.27
C THR A 344 -2.04 -20.27 6.80
N MET A 345 -3.02 -21.12 6.51
CA MET A 345 -3.50 -21.34 5.15
C MET A 345 -4.65 -20.37 4.87
N LEU A 346 -4.52 -19.61 3.79
CA LEU A 346 -5.53 -18.71 3.26
C LEU A 346 -5.98 -19.26 1.90
N GLN A 347 -7.21 -18.93 1.52
CA GLN A 347 -7.78 -19.24 0.23
C GLN A 347 -8.32 -17.97 -0.40
N GLY A 348 -8.04 -17.74 -1.67
CA GLY A 348 -8.48 -16.56 -2.42
C GLY A 348 -8.83 -16.88 -3.87
N ASN A 349 -8.89 -15.85 -4.71
CA ASN A 349 -9.12 -15.99 -6.15
C ASN A 349 -7.82 -15.76 -6.91
N SER A 350 -7.36 -16.76 -7.66
CA SER A 350 -6.16 -16.69 -8.48
C SER A 350 -6.35 -15.70 -9.63
N PRO A 351 -5.29 -14.96 -10.01
CA PRO A 351 -5.28 -14.21 -11.26
C PRO A 351 -5.26 -15.13 -12.50
N VAL A 352 -5.00 -16.43 -12.33
CA VAL A 352 -5.10 -17.41 -13.43
C VAL A 352 -6.56 -17.54 -13.85
N GLN A 353 -6.80 -17.34 -15.14
CA GLN A 353 -8.10 -17.60 -15.73
C GLN A 353 -8.12 -18.95 -16.45
N GLN A 354 -9.17 -19.72 -16.17
CA GLN A 354 -9.52 -20.93 -16.90
C GLN A 354 -10.93 -20.73 -17.48
N ASN A 355 -11.07 -20.83 -18.80
CA ASN A 355 -12.33 -20.54 -19.51
C ASN A 355 -12.91 -19.14 -19.20
N GLY A 356 -12.05 -18.15 -19.00
CA GLY A 356 -12.46 -16.77 -18.69
C GLY A 356 -12.96 -16.53 -17.26
N GLN A 357 -12.84 -17.53 -16.37
CA GLN A 357 -13.16 -17.40 -14.95
C GLN A 357 -11.89 -17.54 -14.10
N ALA A 358 -11.78 -16.71 -13.05
CA ALA A 358 -10.73 -16.85 -12.04
C ALA A 358 -10.87 -18.20 -11.34
N VAL A 359 -9.75 -18.90 -11.14
CA VAL A 359 -9.72 -20.15 -10.38
C VAL A 359 -9.42 -19.88 -8.89
N PRO A 360 -9.85 -20.74 -7.95
CA PRO A 360 -9.44 -20.59 -6.55
C PRO A 360 -7.92 -20.71 -6.40
N GLU A 361 -7.35 -19.97 -5.46
CA GLU A 361 -5.93 -20.05 -5.06
C GLU A 361 -5.80 -20.42 -3.59
N ARG A 362 -4.63 -20.93 -3.22
CA ARG A 362 -4.23 -21.15 -1.84
C ARG A 362 -2.95 -20.40 -1.57
N ASP A 363 -2.94 -19.69 -0.46
CA ASP A 363 -1.78 -18.97 0.04
C ASP A 363 -1.36 -19.53 1.39
N TRP A 364 -0.09 -19.85 1.54
CA TRP A 364 0.48 -20.27 2.82
C TRP A 364 1.29 -19.14 3.40
N LEU A 365 0.70 -18.46 4.38
CA LEU A 365 1.33 -17.38 5.13
C LEU A 365 2.15 -17.96 6.29
N VAL A 366 3.41 -17.56 6.36
CA VAL A 366 4.30 -17.77 7.51
C VAL A 366 4.77 -16.43 8.04
N THR A 367 4.66 -16.21 9.35
CA THR A 367 5.15 -15.00 10.01
C THR A 367 6.09 -15.38 11.14
N LEU A 368 7.24 -14.71 11.22
CA LEU A 368 8.25 -14.94 12.24
C LEU A 368 8.86 -13.62 12.70
N ALA A 369 9.39 -13.58 13.92
CA ALA A 369 10.13 -12.44 14.42
C ALA A 369 11.56 -12.42 13.86
N THR A 370 12.12 -11.23 13.64
CA THR A 370 13.54 -11.06 13.33
C THR A 370 14.35 -10.73 14.59
N PRO A 371 15.65 -11.07 14.65
CA PRO A 371 16.51 -10.75 15.79
C PRO A 371 16.57 -9.26 16.14
N GLU A 372 16.41 -8.39 15.14
CA GLU A 372 16.41 -6.92 15.28
C GLU A 372 15.07 -6.37 15.81
N GLY A 373 14.13 -7.24 16.21
CA GLY A 373 12.83 -6.84 16.75
C GLY A 373 11.77 -6.54 15.70
N GLY A 374 11.98 -6.93 14.44
CA GLY A 374 11.00 -6.84 13.36
C GLY A 374 10.23 -8.15 13.12
N LEU A 375 9.57 -8.22 11.98
CA LEU A 375 8.83 -9.37 11.48
C LEU A 375 9.31 -9.72 10.06
N LEU A 376 9.32 -11.00 9.74
CA LEU A 376 9.44 -11.50 8.38
C LEU A 376 8.17 -12.29 8.04
N HIS A 377 7.48 -11.85 7.00
CA HIS A 377 6.31 -12.50 6.44
C HIS A 377 6.70 -13.21 5.14
N LEU A 378 6.34 -14.49 5.01
CA LEU A 378 6.46 -15.26 3.79
C LEU A 378 5.08 -15.71 3.33
N VAL A 379 4.77 -15.55 2.05
CA VAL A 379 3.53 -16.03 1.45
C VAL A 379 3.87 -16.90 0.26
N PHE A 380 3.53 -18.19 0.32
CA PHE A 380 3.63 -19.10 -0.82
C PHE A 380 2.29 -19.19 -1.54
N ILE A 381 2.27 -18.98 -2.85
CA ILE A 381 1.05 -18.73 -3.64
C ILE A 381 0.94 -19.79 -4.73
N ALA A 382 -0.23 -20.40 -4.92
CA ALA A 382 -0.53 -21.20 -6.12
C ALA A 382 -2.05 -21.37 -6.30
N PRO A 383 -2.56 -21.66 -7.53
CA PRO A 383 -3.91 -22.16 -7.72
C PRO A 383 -4.19 -23.39 -6.85
N GLU A 384 -5.40 -23.45 -6.30
CA GLU A 384 -5.83 -24.46 -5.33
C GLU A 384 -5.61 -25.89 -5.83
N ASN A 385 -5.85 -26.15 -7.12
CA ASN A 385 -5.67 -27.46 -7.75
C ASN A 385 -4.20 -27.87 -7.98
N GLN A 386 -3.25 -26.94 -7.84
CA GLN A 386 -1.81 -27.16 -8.05
C GLN A 386 -0.99 -26.95 -6.78
N PHE A 387 -1.54 -26.35 -5.74
CA PHE A 387 -0.82 -26.04 -4.50
C PHE A 387 -0.16 -27.28 -3.89
N SER A 388 -0.87 -28.41 -3.81
CA SER A 388 -0.32 -29.65 -3.24
C SER A 388 0.90 -30.20 -4.00
N GLN A 389 1.03 -29.89 -5.30
CA GLN A 389 2.19 -30.30 -6.11
C GLN A 389 3.42 -29.41 -5.82
N LEU A 390 3.19 -28.14 -5.48
CA LEU A 390 4.24 -27.16 -5.16
C LEU A 390 4.62 -27.14 -3.68
N GLN A 391 3.74 -27.62 -2.80
CA GLN A 391 3.95 -27.62 -1.36
C GLN A 391 5.28 -28.27 -0.92
N PRO A 392 5.75 -29.39 -1.50
CA PRO A 392 7.07 -29.94 -1.14
C PRO A 392 8.23 -28.98 -1.46
N THR A 393 8.11 -28.22 -2.55
CA THR A 393 9.10 -27.18 -2.91
C THR A 393 9.02 -26.01 -1.95
N TYR A 394 7.81 -25.54 -1.63
CA TYR A 394 7.61 -24.47 -0.64
C TYR A 394 8.14 -24.85 0.74
N GLN A 395 7.96 -26.10 1.16
CA GLN A 395 8.54 -26.60 2.41
C GLN A 395 10.07 -26.56 2.36
N LYS A 396 10.70 -27.02 1.27
CA LYS A 396 12.17 -26.92 1.12
C LYS A 396 12.68 -25.48 1.14
N MET A 397 11.94 -24.54 0.56
CA MET A 397 12.26 -23.12 0.64
C MET A 397 12.19 -22.65 2.09
N LEU A 398 11.09 -22.94 2.80
CA LEU A 398 10.93 -22.56 4.21
C LEU A 398 12.00 -23.18 5.12
N ASP A 399 12.32 -24.46 4.94
CA ASP A 399 13.33 -25.18 5.74
C ASP A 399 14.74 -24.61 5.52
N SER A 400 14.99 -23.99 4.36
CA SER A 400 16.25 -23.35 4.05
C SER A 400 16.36 -21.90 4.51
N LEU A 401 15.26 -21.33 5.03
CA LEU A 401 15.25 -19.97 5.54
C LEU A 401 16.28 -19.84 6.66
N GLN A 402 17.04 -18.77 6.66
CA GLN A 402 17.90 -18.37 7.76
C GLN A 402 17.70 -16.89 7.99
N VAL A 403 17.24 -16.53 9.18
CA VAL A 403 17.13 -15.13 9.62
C VAL A 403 18.46 -14.76 10.26
N LYS A 404 18.97 -13.58 9.92
CA LYS A 404 20.27 -13.08 10.34
C LYS A 404 20.13 -12.06 11.45
#